data_AF-A0A163DQV1-F1
#
_entry.id   AF-A0A163DQV1-F1
#
_cell.length_a   1.000
_cell.length_b   1.000
_cell.length_c   1.000
_cell.angle_alpha   90.00
_cell.angle_beta   90.00
_cell.angle_gamma   90.00
#
_symmetry.space_group_name_H-M   'P 1'
#
loop_
_entity.id
_entity.type
_entity.pdbx_description
1 polymer ?
#
loop_
_entity_poly.entity_id
_entity_poly.type
_entity_poly.pdbx_seq_one_letter_code
_entity_poly.pdbx_strand_id
1 'polypeptide(L)'
;MLDLPSCTSPTATTCLHCENAIPKIYILISIHHELDRLIVSIKNTKYPAVRVRDRKFLFQILDLLSQAIQQFGKTYVQTFIDLNNLKEKMIAIQNLISEEV
;
A
#
# COMPACT_ATOMS: atom_id res chain seq x y z
N MET A 1 -5.65 24.72 -13.70
CA MET A 1 -6.58 24.86 -12.55
C MET A 1 -7.15 23.48 -12.33
N LEU A 2 -6.92 22.85 -11.18
CA LEU A 2 -7.51 21.54 -10.87
C LEU A 2 -8.97 21.80 -10.52
N ASP A 3 -9.90 21.45 -11.42
CA ASP A 3 -11.32 21.41 -11.10
C ASP A 3 -11.52 20.39 -9.98
N LEU A 4 -11.79 20.89 -8.78
CA LEU A 4 -12.25 20.06 -7.67
C LEU A 4 -13.59 19.46 -8.12
N PRO A 5 -13.80 18.13 -8.06
CA PRO A 5 -15.06 17.55 -8.49
C PRO A 5 -16.21 18.22 -7.74
N SER A 6 -17.27 18.59 -8.46
CA SER A 6 -18.47 19.22 -7.91
C SER A 6 -18.98 18.41 -6.72
N CYS A 7 -18.70 18.88 -5.51
CA CYS A 7 -19.08 18.18 -4.29
C CYS A 7 -20.61 18.13 -4.21
N THR A 8 -21.17 16.92 -4.09
CA THR A 8 -22.62 16.71 -3.98
C THR A 8 -23.22 17.32 -2.71
N SER A 9 -22.37 17.60 -1.70
CA SER A 9 -22.75 18.19 -0.41
C SER A 9 -21.85 19.39 -0.07
N PRO A 10 -22.01 20.55 -0.73
CA PRO A 10 -21.10 21.69 -0.63
C PRO A 10 -21.18 22.43 0.73
N THR A 11 -22.24 22.21 1.49
CA THR A 11 -22.45 22.79 2.82
C THR A 11 -21.92 21.90 3.95
N ALA A 12 -21.42 20.69 3.64
CA ALA A 12 -20.86 19.80 4.63
C ALA A 12 -19.52 20.35 5.15
N THR A 13 -19.34 20.37 6.47
CA THR A 13 -18.10 20.82 7.11
C THR A 13 -16.99 19.76 7.08
N THR A 14 -17.34 18.51 6.76
CA THR A 14 -16.39 17.40 6.65
C THR A 14 -16.79 16.46 5.50
N CYS A 15 -15.80 15.83 4.86
CA CYS A 15 -16.04 14.84 3.83
C CYS A 15 -16.27 13.42 4.38
N LEU A 16 -16.27 13.20 5.70
CA LEU A 16 -16.30 11.86 6.32
C LEU A 16 -17.55 11.03 5.99
N HIS A 17 -18.68 11.69 5.77
CA HIS A 17 -19.97 11.06 5.45
C HIS A 17 -20.37 11.26 3.98
N CYS A 18 -19.46 11.78 3.16
CA CYS A 18 -19.72 11.97 1.75
C CYS A 18 -19.76 10.61 1.04
N GLU A 19 -20.66 10.40 0.10
CA GLU A 19 -20.63 9.20 -0.75
C GLU A 19 -19.35 9.13 -1.60
N ASN A 20 -18.73 10.29 -1.83
CA ASN A 20 -17.41 10.45 -2.43
C ASN A 20 -16.29 10.60 -1.39
N ALA A 21 -16.59 10.46 -0.08
CA ALA A 21 -15.59 10.42 1.00
C ALA A 21 -14.55 9.40 0.60
N ILE A 22 -13.27 9.74 0.58
CA ILE A 22 -12.31 9.07 -0.30
C ILE A 22 -11.85 7.72 0.30
N PRO A 23 -12.44 6.54 -0.06
CA PRO A 23 -11.89 5.23 0.34
C PRO A 23 -10.47 5.04 -0.22
N LYS A 24 -10.12 5.76 -1.29
CA LYS A 24 -8.81 5.70 -1.96
C LYS A 24 -7.66 6.04 -0.98
N ILE A 25 -7.84 7.02 -0.10
CA ILE A 25 -6.81 7.40 0.88
C ILE A 25 -6.63 6.30 1.91
N TYR A 26 -7.74 5.77 2.44
CA TYR A 26 -7.70 4.69 3.41
C TYR A 26 -7.01 3.44 2.84
N ILE A 27 -7.32 3.08 1.59
CA ILE A 27 -6.68 1.96 0.89
C ILE A 27 -5.16 2.16 0.81
N LEU A 28 -4.69 3.34 0.40
CA LEU A 28 -3.25 3.62 0.28
C LEU A 28 -2.54 3.57 1.64
N ILE A 29 -3.17 4.09 2.70
CA ILE A 29 -2.66 4.01 4.06
C ILE A 29 -2.61 2.54 4.54
N SER A 30 -3.65 1.76 4.28
CA SER A 30 -3.68 0.33 4.62
C SER A 30 -2.61 -0.47 3.87
N ILE A 31 -2.42 -0.20 2.57
CA ILE A 31 -1.34 -0.82 1.78
C ILE A 31 0.02 -0.50 2.40
N HIS A 32 0.27 0.76 2.74
CA HIS A 32 1.52 1.18 3.39
C HIS A 32 1.78 0.38 4.68
N HIS A 33 0.81 0.40 5.60
CA HIS A 33 0.97 -0.27 6.89
C HIS A 33 1.17 -1.78 6.75
N GLU A 34 0.43 -2.43 5.84
CA GLU A 34 0.56 -3.87 5.61
C GLU A 34 1.90 -4.23 4.98
N LEU A 35 2.41 -3.44 4.03
CA LEU A 35 3.76 -3.64 3.48
C LEU A 35 4.82 -3.56 4.58
N ASP A 36 4.78 -2.53 5.42
CA ASP A 36 5.75 -2.37 6.51
C ASP A 36 5.66 -3.51 7.53
N ARG A 37 4.45 -3.90 7.93
CA ARG A 37 4.22 -5.03 8.84
C ARG A 37 4.79 -6.33 8.27
N LEU A 38 4.51 -6.63 6.99
CA LEU A 38 4.93 -7.86 6.33
C LEU A 38 6.45 -7.91 6.15
N ILE A 39 7.07 -6.81 5.74
CA ILE A 39 8.54 -6.72 5.59
C ILE A 39 9.23 -6.96 6.94
N VAL A 40 8.76 -6.32 8.01
CA VAL A 40 9.28 -6.51 9.36
C VAL A 40 9.09 -7.96 9.83
N SER A 41 7.92 -8.55 9.57
CA SER A 41 7.63 -9.94 9.93
C SER A 41 8.55 -10.92 9.20
N ILE A 42 8.69 -10.79 7.87
CA ILE A 42 9.57 -11.63 7.03
C ILE A 42 11.02 -11.55 7.50
N LYS A 43 11.49 -10.33 7.81
CA LYS A 43 12.85 -10.07 8.27
C LYS A 43 13.14 -10.70 9.64
N ASN A 44 12.19 -10.65 10.57
CA ASN A 44 12.44 -10.97 11.98
C ASN A 44 11.91 -12.35 12.42
N THR A 45 11.04 -12.99 11.63
CA THR A 45 10.46 -14.27 12.02
C THR A 45 11.51 -15.38 12.02
N LYS A 46 11.48 -16.21 13.08
CA LYS A 46 12.28 -17.43 13.20
C LYS A 46 11.59 -18.65 12.58
N TYR A 47 10.31 -18.53 12.23
CA TYR A 47 9.49 -19.64 11.77
C TYR A 47 9.37 -19.64 10.24
N PRO A 48 9.88 -20.67 9.54
CA PRO A 48 9.81 -20.74 8.07
C PRO A 48 8.38 -20.67 7.53
N ALA A 49 7.43 -21.34 8.19
CA ALA A 49 6.03 -21.32 7.79
C ALA A 49 5.42 -19.90 7.82
N VAL A 50 5.80 -19.08 8.81
CA VAL A 50 5.38 -17.68 8.88
C VAL A 50 5.98 -16.89 7.73
N ARG A 51 7.26 -17.12 7.41
CA ARG A 51 7.94 -16.45 6.28
C ARG A 51 7.27 -16.77 4.94
N VAL A 52 6.96 -18.05 4.68
CA VAL A 52 6.27 -18.47 3.45
C VAL A 52 4.88 -17.85 3.35
N ARG A 53 4.12 -17.86 4.45
CA ARG A 53 2.78 -17.24 4.51
C ARG A 53 2.86 -15.74 4.24
N ASP A 54 3.75 -15.04 4.93
CA ASP A 54 3.85 -13.58 4.85
C ASP A 54 4.44 -13.13 3.50
N ARG A 55 5.30 -13.94 2.88
CA ARG A 55 5.74 -13.76 1.49
C ARG A 55 4.55 -13.78 0.52
N LYS A 56 3.63 -14.74 0.65
CA LYS A 56 2.43 -14.80 -0.20
C LYS A 56 1.57 -13.55 -0.03
N PHE A 57 1.34 -13.11 1.20
CA PHE A 57 0.61 -11.87 1.47
C PHE A 57 1.33 -10.64 0.93
N LEU A 58 2.67 -10.57 1.06
CA LEU A 58 3.46 -9.46 0.54
C LEU A 58 3.24 -9.28 -0.96
N PHE A 59 3.28 -10.37 -1.74
CA PHE A 59 3.02 -10.29 -3.18
C PHE A 59 1.59 -9.86 -3.52
N GLN A 60 0.60 -10.28 -2.74
CA GLN A 60 -0.79 -9.82 -2.91
C GLN A 60 -0.91 -8.31 -2.65
N ILE A 61 -0.27 -7.79 -1.60
CA ILE A 61 -0.30 -6.35 -1.31
C ILE A 61 0.49 -5.55 -2.35
N LEU A 62 1.60 -6.09 -2.88
CA LEU A 62 2.34 -5.46 -3.99
C LEU A 62 1.52 -5.41 -5.28
N ASP A 63 0.70 -6.42 -5.55
CA ASP A 63 -0.24 -6.40 -6.67
C ASP A 63 -1.31 -5.30 -6.47
N LEU A 64 -1.89 -5.19 -5.27
CA LEU A 64 -2.80 -4.09 -4.93
C LEU A 64 -2.14 -2.71 -5.08
N LEU A 65 -0.87 -2.58 -4.69
CA LEU A 65 -0.10 -1.35 -4.91
C LEU A 65 0.06 -1.04 -6.40
N SER A 66 0.35 -2.06 -7.23
CA SER A 66 0.42 -1.91 -8.69
C SER A 66 -0.90 -1.41 -9.26
N GLN A 67 -2.02 -2.02 -8.86
CA GLN A 67 -3.36 -1.59 -9.27
C GLN A 67 -3.66 -0.15 -8.82
N ALA A 68 -3.29 0.22 -7.58
CA ALA A 68 -3.42 1.59 -7.08
C ALA A 68 -2.58 2.60 -7.89
N ILE A 69 -1.35 2.23 -8.29
CA ILE A 69 -0.51 3.08 -9.14
C ILE A 69 -1.14 3.25 -10.53
N GLN A 70 -1.71 2.20 -11.11
CA GLN A 70 -2.42 2.26 -12.40
C GLN A 70 -3.67 3.13 -12.31
N GLN A 71 -4.44 3.02 -11.23
CA GLN A 71 -5.72 3.71 -11.07
C GLN A 71 -5.58 5.18 -10.64
N PHE A 72 -4.65 5.48 -9.73
CA PHE A 72 -4.52 6.81 -9.12
C PHE A 72 -3.31 7.59 -9.61
N GLY A 73 -2.40 6.94 -10.32
CA GLY A 73 -1.16 7.53 -10.82
C GLY A 73 -0.03 7.48 -9.77
N LYS A 74 1.19 7.21 -10.27
CA LYS A 74 2.39 7.04 -9.44
C LYS A 74 2.65 8.24 -8.51
N THR A 75 2.57 9.46 -9.03
CA THR A 75 2.84 10.69 -8.26
C THR A 75 1.89 10.82 -7.06
N TYR A 76 0.61 10.47 -7.24
CA TYR A 76 -0.37 10.53 -6.16
C TYR A 76 -0.12 9.44 -5.12
N VAL A 77 0.12 8.19 -5.55
CA VAL A 77 0.46 7.10 -4.62
C VAL A 77 1.71 7.42 -3.81
N GLN A 78 2.70 8.07 -4.44
CA GLN A 78 3.97 8.41 -3.83
C GLN A 78 3.86 9.49 -2.72
N THR A 79 2.74 10.21 -2.62
CA THR A 79 2.48 11.08 -1.45
C THR A 79 2.10 10.31 -0.19
N PHE A 80 1.74 9.02 -0.31
CA PHE A 80 1.34 8.15 0.81
C PHE A 80 2.37 7.06 1.08
N ILE A 81 3.01 6.54 0.03
CA ILE A 81 3.95 5.43 0.09
C ILE A 81 5.25 5.87 -0.57
N ASP A 82 6.33 5.95 0.20
CA ASP A 82 7.65 6.19 -0.37
C ASP A 82 8.13 4.96 -1.15
N LEU A 83 7.90 4.98 -2.46
CA LEU A 83 8.23 3.88 -3.37
C LEU A 83 9.74 3.61 -3.46
N ASN A 84 10.60 4.61 -3.18
CA ASN A 84 12.04 4.42 -3.19
C ASN A 84 12.48 3.67 -1.92
N ASN A 85 12.02 4.12 -0.75
CA ASN A 85 12.25 3.41 0.51
C ASN A 85 11.65 2.00 0.48
N LEU A 86 10.46 1.81 -0.09
CA LEU A 86 9.87 0.49 -0.27
C LEU A 86 10.78 -0.41 -1.12
N LYS A 87 11.34 0.11 -2.22
CA LYS A 87 12.29 -0.65 -3.05
C LYS A 87 13.54 -1.06 -2.28
N GLU A 88 14.10 -0.16 -1.48
CA GLU A 88 15.26 -0.46 -0.62
C GLU A 88 14.94 -1.54 0.42
N LYS A 89 13.77 -1.44 1.08
CA LYS A 89 13.28 -2.46 2.01
C LYS A 89 13.08 -3.82 1.33
N MET A 90 12.56 -3.84 0.11
CA MET A 90 12.40 -5.07 -0.69
C MET A 90 13.75 -5.72 -1.01
N ILE A 91 14.74 -4.92 -1.42
CA ILE A 91 16.11 -5.42 -1.66
C ILE A 91 16.69 -6.04 -0.38
N ALA A 92 16.46 -5.40 0.78
CA ALA A 92 16.97 -5.89 2.06
C ALA A 92 16.40 -7.26 2.48
N ILE A 93 15.22 -7.64 1.98
CA ILE A 93 14.60 -8.95 2.24
C ILE A 93 14.65 -9.90 1.04
N GLN A 94 15.32 -9.52 -0.07
CA GLN A 94 15.31 -10.26 -1.33
C GLN A 94 15.69 -11.74 -1.16
N ASN A 95 16.75 -12.02 -0.40
CA ASN A 95 17.22 -13.39 -0.16
C ASN A 95 16.22 -14.23 0.66
N LEU A 96 15.37 -13.58 1.46
CA LEU A 96 14.34 -14.25 2.28
C LEU A 96 13.05 -14.55 1.51
N ILE A 97 12.87 -13.92 0.34
CA ILE A 97 11.67 -14.06 -0.51
C ILE A 97 11.96 -14.79 -1.83
N SER A 98 13.22 -15.09 -2.13
CA SER A 98 13.66 -15.76 -3.36
C SER A 98 13.68 -17.29 -3.25
N GLU A 99 13.43 -17.86 -2.07
CA GLU A 99 13.43 -19.31 -1.86
C GLU A 99 12.04 -19.93 -2.07
N GLU A 100 11.97 -20.77 -3.09
CA GLU A 100 11.20 -22.02 -3.31
C GLU A 100 10.77 -22.11 -4.79
N VAL A 101 11.71 -22.56 -5.63
CA VAL A 101 11.44 -23.40 -6.81
C VAL A 101 11.55 -24.84 -6.35
#